data_AF-A0A974RUJ4-F1
#
_entry.id   AF-A0A974RUJ4-F1
#
_cell.length_a   1.000
_cell.length_b   1.000
_cell.length_c   1.000
_cell.angle_alpha   90.00
_cell.angle_beta   90.00
_cell.angle_gamma   90.00
#
_symmetry.space_group_name_H-M   'P 1'
#
loop_
_entity.id
_entity.type
_entity.pdbx_description
1 polymer ?
#
loop_
_entity_poly.entity_id
_entity_poly.type
_entity_poly.pdbx_seq_one_letter_code
_entity_poly.pdbx_strand_id
1 'polypeptide(L)'
;MSTHRRVRPSSGSRRRRPAPDPSLGLDADALRILAAAGLTLGEPLGGRRPGRPTSVRGLDRRDRAVSVHLLDLPRGPAGNRVLERLSALRRLRHPGIAPVHEVIALPGERAVVSVELVAGADLAVVLGARGCLGDQECATLLDVVGSALAHLAEQGLTHGDVAPGNVVVALDGHPVLIDLLGGVMETGTEGFAAPERLAGSPATPASDVYSLAALVRDCAGPGAGGEQLERILADALDPDPERRPSARDLAARAPEVGEVGTIELPDGAHLAAGALRAAAATPTREVPSRRRPGGSRRPETGRGRGGRRGGHRQDPGAVAPAHGGRSRPGRRRAVLAVLVAVVATGLALAATRGLWWPGQAGPEAVPQVPATASAEAGEPLSGVVVALCAARDAALVAGDAQALAATTVPGSPAAAADAGLLDALTQAGEQVGDLHTSVSQVQAVTVPPDAAATWPGAVAVRVTQAQDPSTRTSQDGTRTVPAQGARDVVLVLVPGPWRVADVRAAGS
;
A
#
# COMPACT_ATOMS: atom_id res chain seq x y z
N MET A 1 -22.86 -52.08 49.70
CA MET A 1 -22.15 -51.02 50.44
C MET A 1 -21.09 -50.44 49.51
N SER A 2 -21.46 -49.41 48.72
CA SER A 2 -20.56 -48.73 47.77
C SER A 2 -20.01 -47.45 48.42
N THR A 3 -18.69 -47.37 48.56
CA THR A 3 -18.01 -46.21 49.12
C THR A 3 -17.85 -45.11 48.06
N HIS A 4 -18.55 -44.00 48.25
CA HIS A 4 -18.41 -42.76 47.49
C HIS A 4 -17.00 -42.15 47.66
N ARG A 5 -16.24 -42.04 46.56
CA ARG A 5 -15.05 -41.19 46.48
C ARG A 5 -15.45 -39.86 45.83
N ARG A 6 -15.57 -38.80 46.63
CA ARG A 6 -15.82 -37.43 46.14
C ARG A 6 -14.62 -36.95 45.31
N VAL A 7 -14.86 -36.66 44.04
CA VAL A 7 -13.93 -35.94 43.17
C VAL A 7 -14.02 -34.45 43.53
N ARG A 8 -12.90 -33.85 43.93
CA ARG A 8 -12.78 -32.39 44.10
C ARG A 8 -12.71 -31.73 42.72
N PRO A 9 -13.37 -30.58 42.48
CA PRO A 9 -13.24 -29.88 41.21
C PRO A 9 -11.83 -29.30 41.11
N SER A 10 -11.14 -29.60 40.02
CA SER A 10 -9.86 -29.00 39.66
C SER A 10 -10.03 -27.50 39.49
N SER A 11 -9.27 -26.73 40.27
CA SER A 11 -9.11 -25.28 40.13
C SER A 11 -8.75 -24.93 38.69
N GLY A 12 -9.60 -24.14 38.03
CA GLY A 12 -9.38 -23.66 36.67
C GLY A 12 -8.03 -22.97 36.54
N SER A 13 -7.23 -23.39 35.56
CA SER A 13 -6.01 -22.70 35.19
C SER A 13 -6.37 -21.29 34.72
N ARG A 14 -6.06 -20.26 35.51
CA ARG A 14 -6.00 -18.89 35.00
C ARG A 14 -4.98 -18.91 33.86
N ARG A 15 -5.45 -18.81 32.61
CA ARG A 15 -4.57 -18.61 31.45
C ARG A 15 -3.67 -17.44 31.79
N ARG A 16 -2.37 -17.70 31.91
CA ARG A 16 -1.36 -16.69 32.22
C ARG A 16 -1.38 -15.71 31.04
N ARG A 17 -1.80 -14.47 31.29
CA ARG A 17 -1.86 -13.44 30.25
C ARG A 17 -0.45 -13.22 29.69
N PRO A 18 -0.27 -13.20 28.36
CA PRO A 18 1.04 -12.98 27.77
C PRO A 18 1.60 -11.64 28.21
N ALA A 19 2.91 -11.59 28.46
CA ALA A 19 3.59 -10.33 28.75
C ALA A 19 3.66 -9.50 27.44
N PRO A 20 3.51 -8.17 27.51
CA PRO A 20 3.62 -7.31 26.33
C PRO A 20 5.02 -7.41 25.73
N ASP A 21 5.11 -7.39 24.40
CA ASP A 21 6.38 -7.45 23.67
C ASP A 21 7.26 -6.23 24.05
N PRO A 22 8.49 -6.45 24.58
CA PRO A 22 9.41 -5.36 24.93
C PRO A 22 9.78 -4.47 23.74
N SER A 23 9.57 -4.92 22.50
CA SER A 23 9.81 -4.13 21.30
C SER A 23 8.89 -2.90 21.16
N LEU A 24 7.77 -2.85 21.89
CA LEU A 24 6.75 -1.79 21.79
C LEU A 24 7.18 -0.45 22.40
N GLY A 25 8.32 -0.39 23.09
CA GLY A 25 8.87 0.85 23.64
C GLY A 25 8.00 1.52 24.72
N LEU A 26 7.06 0.77 25.32
CA LEU A 26 6.21 1.24 26.41
C LEU A 26 6.97 1.15 27.75
N ASP A 27 6.93 2.22 28.53
CA ASP A 27 7.51 2.23 29.87
C ASP A 27 6.57 1.56 30.89
N ALA A 28 7.09 1.34 32.11
CA ALA A 28 6.32 0.70 33.19
C ALA A 28 5.05 1.48 33.55
N ASP A 29 5.05 2.80 33.37
CA ASP A 29 3.93 3.67 33.70
C ASP A 29 2.79 3.52 32.68
N ALA A 30 3.13 3.51 31.39
CA ALA A 30 2.21 3.22 30.30
C ALA A 30 1.58 1.83 30.47
N LEU A 31 2.39 0.81 30.78
CA LEU A 31 1.88 -0.54 31.02
C LEU A 31 0.92 -0.61 32.22
N ARG A 32 1.20 0.13 33.30
CA ARG A 32 0.28 0.24 34.46
C ARG A 32 -1.04 0.91 34.07
N ILE A 33 -1.01 1.97 33.26
CA ILE A 33 -2.21 2.66 32.78
C ILE A 33 -3.07 1.74 31.92
N LEU A 34 -2.46 1.01 30.98
CA LEU A 34 -3.18 0.05 30.13
C LEU A 34 -3.78 -1.10 30.95
N ALA A 35 -3.03 -1.65 31.89
CA ALA A 35 -3.52 -2.69 32.79
C ALA A 35 -4.68 -2.19 33.67
N ALA A 36 -4.63 -0.95 34.16
CA ALA A 36 -5.71 -0.34 34.93
C ALA A 36 -6.97 -0.09 34.07
N ALA A 37 -6.81 0.19 32.79
CA ALA A 37 -7.92 0.26 31.83
C ALA A 37 -8.50 -1.14 31.48
N GLY A 38 -7.79 -2.20 31.86
CA GLY A 38 -8.14 -3.59 31.56
C GLY A 38 -7.70 -4.04 30.16
N LEU A 39 -6.79 -3.31 29.52
CA LEU A 39 -6.27 -3.62 28.19
C LEU A 39 -4.96 -4.42 28.31
N THR A 40 -4.92 -5.59 27.68
CA THR A 40 -3.73 -6.43 27.60
C THR A 40 -3.21 -6.44 26.17
N LEU A 41 -1.91 -6.23 25.98
CA LEU A 41 -1.27 -6.29 24.65
C LEU A 41 -0.68 -7.67 24.41
N GLY A 42 -0.76 -8.13 23.17
CA GLY A 42 -0.19 -9.38 22.68
C GLY A 42 0.74 -9.12 21.50
N GLU A 43 0.64 -9.98 20.49
CA GLU A 43 1.54 -9.97 19.33
C GLU A 43 1.25 -8.80 18.37
N PRO A 44 2.26 -8.29 17.65
CA PRO A 44 2.07 -7.32 16.57
C PRO A 44 1.09 -7.82 15.50
N LEU A 45 0.24 -6.92 15.00
CA LEU A 45 -0.62 -7.15 13.86
C LEU A 45 0.07 -6.61 12.60
N GLY A 46 0.36 -7.50 11.66
CA GLY A 46 1.05 -7.16 10.41
C GLY A 46 2.54 -6.81 10.59
N GLY A 47 3.19 -6.42 9.49
CA GLY A 47 4.57 -5.95 9.51
C GLY A 47 4.67 -4.52 10.06
N ARG A 48 5.72 -4.22 10.84
CA ARG A 48 6.04 -2.84 11.23
C ARG A 48 6.33 -2.01 9.99
N ARG A 49 5.56 -0.94 9.79
CA ARG A 49 5.81 0.05 8.73
C ARG A 49 6.32 1.36 9.35
N PRO A 50 7.43 1.94 8.87
CA PRO A 50 7.86 3.26 9.28
C PRO A 50 6.75 4.28 9.01
N GLY A 51 6.40 5.13 9.99
CA GLY A 51 5.38 6.17 9.83
C GLY A 51 3.94 5.78 10.21
N ARG A 52 3.61 4.48 10.26
CA ARG A 52 2.30 4.00 10.71
C ARG A 52 2.26 3.69 12.23
N PRO A 53 1.11 3.89 12.89
CA PRO A 53 0.88 3.42 14.24
C PRO A 53 1.20 1.93 14.37
N THR A 54 1.97 1.56 15.38
CA THR A 54 2.22 0.14 15.66
C THR A 54 0.91 -0.48 16.12
N SER A 55 0.43 -1.46 15.36
CA SER A 55 -0.81 -2.17 15.66
C SER A 55 -0.47 -3.50 16.31
N VAL A 56 -1.13 -3.84 17.41
CA VAL A 56 -0.95 -5.09 18.13
C VAL A 56 -2.28 -5.70 18.48
N ARG A 57 -2.33 -7.03 18.56
CA ARG A 57 -3.49 -7.74 19.05
C ARG A 57 -3.58 -7.53 20.55
N GLY A 58 -4.78 -7.36 21.07
CA GLY A 58 -5.00 -7.19 22.49
C GLY A 58 -6.27 -7.86 22.99
N LEU A 59 -6.46 -7.80 24.30
CA LEU A 59 -7.68 -8.19 24.99
C LEU A 59 -8.20 -7.02 25.81
N ASP A 60 -9.48 -6.70 25.67
CA ASP A 60 -10.15 -5.68 26.49
C ASP A 60 -10.51 -6.22 27.89
N ARG A 61 -11.12 -5.36 28.72
CA ARG A 61 -11.56 -5.73 30.09
C ARG A 61 -12.57 -6.87 30.16
N ARG A 62 -13.19 -7.23 29.02
CA ARG A 62 -14.17 -8.32 28.87
C ARG A 62 -13.55 -9.54 28.18
N ASP A 63 -12.22 -9.58 28.08
CA ASP A 63 -11.44 -10.62 27.38
C ASP A 63 -11.83 -10.78 25.89
N ARG A 64 -12.35 -9.71 25.26
CA ARG A 64 -12.63 -9.69 23.82
C ARG A 64 -11.38 -9.31 23.05
N ALA A 65 -11.16 -9.96 21.91
CA ALA A 65 -10.07 -9.64 21.01
C ALA A 65 -10.25 -8.24 20.40
N VAL A 66 -9.21 -7.43 20.46
CA VAL A 66 -9.18 -6.07 19.93
C VAL A 66 -7.90 -5.83 19.14
N SER A 67 -7.96 -4.94 18.17
CA SER A 67 -6.77 -4.32 17.59
C SER A 67 -6.42 -3.09 18.43
N VAL A 68 -5.14 -2.94 18.76
CA VAL A 68 -4.64 -1.85 19.58
C VAL A 68 -3.59 -1.10 18.80
N HIS A 69 -3.86 0.16 18.53
CA HIS A 69 -2.96 1.06 17.81
C HIS A 69 -2.22 1.94 18.80
N LEU A 70 -0.90 1.94 18.74
CA LEU A 70 -0.01 2.82 19.52
C LEU A 70 0.34 4.03 18.65
N LEU A 71 0.02 5.23 19.13
CA LEU A 71 0.23 6.49 18.42
C LEU A 71 1.15 7.42 19.19
N ASP A 72 2.04 8.08 18.45
CA ASP A 72 2.76 9.27 18.92
C ASP A 72 1.94 10.52 18.61
N LEU A 73 1.79 11.39 19.60
CA LEU A 73 1.04 12.63 19.51
C LEU A 73 1.98 13.84 19.39
N PRO A 74 1.56 14.89 18.66
CA PRO A 74 2.26 16.16 18.69
C PRO A 74 2.32 16.73 20.11
N ARG A 75 3.44 17.39 20.45
CA ARG A 75 3.58 18.03 21.77
C ARG A 75 2.61 19.19 21.97
N GLY A 76 2.19 19.38 23.21
CA GLY A 76 1.39 20.54 23.64
C GLY A 76 -0.06 20.53 23.11
N PRO A 77 -0.67 21.72 22.87
CA PRO A 77 -2.09 21.83 22.52
C PRO A 77 -2.51 21.16 21.20
N ALA A 78 -1.54 20.80 20.34
CA ALA A 78 -1.83 20.03 19.12
C ALA A 78 -2.17 18.57 19.45
N GLY A 79 -1.45 17.92 20.37
CA GLY A 79 -1.74 16.56 20.81
C GLY A 79 -3.10 16.42 21.49
N ASN A 80 -3.50 17.40 22.30
CA ASN A 80 -4.82 17.43 22.92
C ASN A 80 -5.95 17.45 21.88
N ARG A 81 -5.79 18.23 20.80
CA ARG A 81 -6.77 18.25 19.70
C ARG A 81 -6.83 16.93 18.95
N VAL A 82 -5.70 16.25 18.77
CA VAL A 82 -5.67 14.89 18.20
C VAL A 82 -6.41 13.91 19.11
N LEU A 83 -6.13 13.93 20.41
CA LEU A 83 -6.82 13.09 21.41
C LEU A 83 -8.34 13.33 21.46
N GLU A 84 -8.78 14.59 21.35
CA GLU A 84 -10.20 14.95 21.27
C GLU A 84 -10.86 14.35 20.02
N ARG A 85 -10.22 14.47 18.85
CA ARG A 85 -10.70 13.88 17.60
C ARG A 85 -10.74 12.35 17.67
N LEU A 86 -9.70 11.70 18.19
CA LEU A 86 -9.68 10.26 18.42
C LEU A 86 -10.81 9.83 19.36
N SER A 87 -11.04 10.58 20.43
CA SER A 87 -12.10 10.29 21.40
C SER A 87 -13.51 10.43 20.80
N ALA A 88 -13.70 11.31 19.82
CA ALA A 88 -14.96 11.43 19.09
C ALA A 88 -15.31 10.15 18.31
N LEU A 89 -14.31 9.41 17.81
CA LEU A 89 -14.51 8.14 17.09
C LEU A 89 -15.27 7.10 17.92
N ARG A 90 -15.15 7.15 19.25
CA ARG A 90 -15.83 6.21 20.18
C ARG A 90 -17.35 6.27 20.10
N ARG A 91 -17.92 7.36 19.57
CA ARG A 91 -19.37 7.55 19.43
C ARG A 91 -19.92 6.99 18.11
N LEU A 92 -19.05 6.69 17.14
CA LEU A 92 -19.45 6.19 15.83
C LEU A 92 -19.98 4.77 15.94
N ARG A 93 -21.18 4.54 15.40
CA ARG A 93 -21.81 3.22 15.34
C ARG A 93 -22.43 3.07 13.97
N HIS A 94 -21.82 2.22 13.15
CA HIS A 94 -22.27 1.91 11.80
C HIS A 94 -21.84 0.48 11.46
N PRO A 95 -22.67 -0.33 10.77
CA PRO A 95 -22.32 -1.70 10.42
C PRO A 95 -21.03 -1.80 9.58
N GLY A 96 -20.80 -0.85 8.68
CA GLY A 96 -19.59 -0.77 7.87
C GLY A 96 -18.38 -0.12 8.55
N ILE A 97 -18.37 0.12 9.87
CA ILE A 97 -17.25 0.74 10.60
C ILE A 97 -16.91 -0.07 11.85
N ALA A 98 -15.64 -0.47 12.00
CA ALA A 98 -15.16 -1.13 13.20
C ALA A 98 -15.29 -0.20 14.44
N PRO A 99 -16.02 -0.61 15.49
CA PRO A 99 -16.21 0.23 16.66
C PRO A 99 -14.92 0.54 17.41
N VAL A 100 -14.65 1.84 17.62
CA VAL A 100 -13.60 2.27 18.55
C VAL A 100 -14.10 2.09 19.98
N HIS A 101 -13.44 1.22 20.74
CA HIS A 101 -13.80 0.94 22.13
C HIS A 101 -13.23 2.01 23.05
N GLU A 102 -11.93 2.26 22.96
CA GLU A 102 -11.20 3.09 23.91
C GLU A 102 -10.12 3.93 23.27
N VAL A 103 -9.90 5.11 23.86
CA VAL A 103 -8.78 5.99 23.57
C VAL A 103 -8.17 6.35 24.92
N ILE A 104 -6.92 5.98 25.11
CA ILE A 104 -6.20 6.09 26.38
C ILE A 104 -4.97 6.95 26.13
N ALA A 105 -4.87 8.09 26.82
CA ALA A 105 -3.65 8.89 26.82
C ALA A 105 -2.58 8.20 27.67
N LEU A 106 -1.35 8.20 27.16
CA LEU A 106 -0.17 7.62 27.80
C LEU A 106 0.89 8.71 28.06
N PRO A 107 1.85 8.46 28.98
CA PRO A 107 3.01 9.32 29.18
C PRO A 107 3.86 9.47 27.92
N GLY A 108 4.57 10.60 27.82
CA GLY A 108 5.48 10.88 26.70
C GLY A 108 4.76 11.18 25.39
N GLU A 109 3.65 11.92 25.46
CA GLU A 109 2.85 12.31 24.30
C GLU A 109 2.42 11.13 23.43
N ARG A 110 1.94 10.05 24.06
CA ARG A 110 1.46 8.86 23.36
C ARG A 110 -0.01 8.62 23.63
N ALA A 111 -0.65 7.87 22.74
CA ALA A 111 -2.00 7.38 22.94
C ALA A 111 -2.13 5.94 22.48
N VAL A 112 -3.09 5.24 23.08
CA VAL A 112 -3.55 3.95 22.61
C VAL A 112 -4.99 4.07 22.16
N VAL A 113 -5.28 3.56 20.98
CA VAL A 113 -6.64 3.41 20.45
C VAL A 113 -6.94 1.93 20.35
N SER A 114 -7.95 1.46 21.08
CA SER A 114 -8.44 0.09 20.98
C SER A 114 -9.69 0.08 20.11
N VAL A 115 -9.65 -0.73 19.06
CA VAL A 115 -10.73 -0.94 18.11
C VAL A 115 -11.14 -2.40 18.07
N GLU A 116 -12.38 -2.66 17.68
CA GLU A 116 -12.85 -4.01 17.46
C GLU A 116 -11.98 -4.76 16.46
N LEU A 117 -11.58 -5.99 16.79
CA LEU A 117 -10.87 -6.85 15.85
C LEU A 117 -11.90 -7.62 15.02
N VAL A 118 -12.13 -7.16 13.79
CA VAL A 118 -13.02 -7.82 12.84
C VAL A 118 -12.41 -9.16 12.42
N ALA A 119 -13.16 -10.24 12.62
CA ALA A 119 -12.76 -11.56 12.12
C ALA A 119 -13.02 -11.63 10.62
N GLY A 120 -11.98 -11.85 9.83
CA GLY A 120 -12.05 -11.80 8.37
C GLY A 120 -10.67 -11.63 7.74
N ALA A 121 -10.65 -11.21 6.48
CA ALA A 121 -9.45 -10.83 5.75
C ALA A 121 -9.59 -9.43 5.17
N ASP A 122 -8.50 -8.66 5.13
CA ASP A 122 -8.54 -7.37 4.44
C ASP A 122 -8.71 -7.55 2.92
N LEU A 123 -9.27 -6.54 2.27
CA LEU A 123 -9.63 -6.62 0.86
C LEU A 123 -8.39 -6.75 -0.03
N ALA A 124 -7.21 -6.27 0.41
CA ALA A 124 -5.96 -6.49 -0.32
C ALA A 124 -5.61 -8.00 -0.37
N VAL A 125 -5.80 -8.72 0.74
CA VAL A 125 -5.64 -10.17 0.80
C VAL A 125 -6.65 -10.87 -0.11
N VAL A 126 -7.92 -10.45 -0.08
CA VAL A 126 -8.99 -11.03 -0.92
C VAL A 126 -8.70 -10.84 -2.41
N LEU A 127 -8.31 -9.64 -2.83
CA LEU A 127 -7.89 -9.34 -4.20
C LEU A 127 -6.62 -10.09 -4.57
N GLY A 128 -5.66 -10.20 -3.65
CA GLY A 128 -4.50 -11.06 -3.83
C GLY A 128 -4.93 -12.49 -4.12
N ALA A 129 -5.93 -13.02 -3.42
CA ALA A 129 -6.40 -14.39 -3.58
C ALA A 129 -7.15 -14.64 -4.90
N ARG A 130 -8.08 -13.75 -5.29
CA ARG A 130 -9.05 -13.94 -6.39
C ARG A 130 -8.78 -13.08 -7.64
N GLY A 131 -7.93 -12.08 -7.54
CA GLY A 131 -7.64 -11.10 -8.59
C GLY A 131 -8.60 -9.90 -8.55
N CYS A 132 -9.91 -10.12 -8.70
CA CYS A 132 -10.89 -9.05 -8.83
C CYS A 132 -12.27 -9.41 -8.24
N LEU A 133 -13.15 -8.42 -8.19
CA LEU A 133 -14.52 -8.50 -7.72
C LEU A 133 -15.52 -8.41 -8.89
N GLY A 134 -16.68 -9.04 -8.73
CA GLY A 134 -17.82 -8.92 -9.64
C GLY A 134 -18.78 -7.78 -9.29
N ASP A 135 -19.79 -7.55 -10.14
CA ASP A 135 -20.75 -6.43 -10.06
C ASP A 135 -21.44 -6.32 -8.69
N GLN A 136 -21.94 -7.44 -8.17
CA GLN A 136 -22.59 -7.51 -6.86
C GLN A 136 -21.63 -7.09 -5.73
N GLU A 137 -20.37 -7.51 -5.79
CA GLU A 137 -19.37 -7.21 -4.78
C GLU A 137 -18.92 -5.74 -4.86
N CYS A 138 -18.78 -5.20 -6.08
CA CYS A 138 -18.56 -3.77 -6.31
C CYS A 138 -19.73 -2.91 -5.81
N ALA A 139 -20.98 -3.32 -6.07
CA ALA A 139 -22.17 -2.66 -5.54
C ALA A 139 -22.18 -2.71 -4.00
N THR A 140 -21.83 -3.85 -3.42
CA THR A 140 -21.73 -4.01 -1.97
C THR A 140 -20.68 -3.08 -1.35
N LEU A 141 -19.51 -2.92 -1.99
CA LEU A 141 -18.51 -1.95 -1.54
C LEU A 141 -19.03 -0.52 -1.62
N LEU A 142 -19.65 -0.12 -2.74
CA LEU A 142 -20.22 1.21 -2.91
C LEU A 142 -21.28 1.53 -1.84
N ASP A 143 -22.18 0.59 -1.57
CA ASP A 143 -23.26 0.78 -0.59
C ASP A 143 -22.73 0.84 0.85
N VAL A 144 -22.01 -0.20 1.29
CA VAL A 144 -21.63 -0.36 2.70
C VAL A 144 -20.51 0.62 3.08
N VAL A 145 -19.49 0.76 2.22
CA VAL A 145 -18.40 1.70 2.48
C VAL A 145 -18.87 3.14 2.25
N GLY A 146 -19.67 3.40 1.22
CA GLY A 146 -20.24 4.73 0.97
C GLY A 146 -21.15 5.22 2.10
N SER A 147 -22.03 4.36 2.63
CA SER A 147 -22.87 4.69 3.78
C SER A 147 -22.04 4.92 5.06
N ALA A 148 -20.97 4.14 5.27
CA ALA A 148 -20.04 4.37 6.37
C ALA A 148 -19.33 5.73 6.26
N LEU A 149 -18.85 6.10 5.07
CA LEU A 149 -18.23 7.41 4.83
C LEU A 149 -19.24 8.56 4.98
N ALA A 150 -20.49 8.37 4.55
CA ALA A 150 -21.56 9.33 4.79
C ALA A 150 -21.78 9.54 6.29
N HIS A 151 -21.82 8.46 7.08
CA HIS A 151 -21.96 8.53 8.53
C HIS A 151 -20.80 9.29 9.20
N LEU A 152 -19.55 9.08 8.74
CA LEU A 152 -18.40 9.86 9.21
C LEU A 152 -18.55 11.35 8.89
N ALA A 153 -18.93 11.67 7.65
CA ALA A 153 -19.09 13.04 7.19
C ALA A 153 -20.18 13.78 7.99
N GLU A 154 -21.30 13.13 8.32
CA GLU A 154 -22.37 13.68 9.16
C GLU A 154 -21.89 14.04 10.58
N GLN A 155 -20.84 13.37 11.08
CA GLN A 155 -20.20 13.67 12.36
C GLN A 155 -19.02 14.66 12.23
N GLY A 156 -18.79 15.24 11.04
CA GLY A 156 -17.67 16.13 10.77
C GLY A 156 -16.31 15.42 10.79
N LEU A 157 -16.30 14.11 10.55
CA LEU A 157 -15.12 13.25 10.53
C LEU A 157 -14.85 12.77 9.11
N THR A 158 -13.60 12.34 8.88
CA THR A 158 -13.12 11.80 7.61
C THR A 158 -12.28 10.58 7.88
N HIS A 159 -12.30 9.61 6.98
CA HIS A 159 -11.48 8.41 7.07
C HIS A 159 -10.04 8.69 6.65
N GLY A 160 -9.85 9.42 5.54
CA GLY A 160 -8.56 9.91 5.05
C GLY A 160 -7.61 8.90 4.42
N ASP A 161 -7.89 7.60 4.53
CA ASP A 161 -7.04 6.50 4.03
C ASP A 161 -7.90 5.29 3.60
N VAL A 162 -8.90 5.52 2.74
CA VAL A 162 -9.70 4.43 2.19
C VAL A 162 -8.87 3.70 1.13
N ALA A 163 -8.55 2.43 1.39
CA ALA A 163 -7.70 1.58 0.56
C ALA A 163 -8.02 0.10 0.84
N PRO A 164 -7.59 -0.87 -0.03
CA PRO A 164 -7.94 -2.27 0.16
C PRO A 164 -7.50 -2.84 1.52
N GLY A 165 -6.32 -2.46 2.01
CA GLY A 165 -5.81 -2.92 3.30
C GLY A 165 -6.55 -2.37 4.53
N ASN A 166 -7.43 -1.37 4.35
CA ASN A 166 -8.23 -0.76 5.42
C ASN A 166 -9.72 -1.14 5.32
N VAL A 167 -10.08 -2.10 4.47
CA VAL A 167 -11.42 -2.70 4.39
C VAL A 167 -11.29 -4.17 4.73
N VAL A 168 -11.89 -4.61 5.84
CA VAL A 168 -11.94 -6.04 6.20
C VAL A 168 -13.23 -6.65 5.70
N VAL A 169 -13.14 -7.70 4.90
CA VAL A 169 -14.28 -8.56 4.59
C VAL A 169 -14.46 -9.51 5.76
N ALA A 170 -15.53 -9.30 6.54
CA ALA A 170 -15.85 -10.11 7.70
C ALA A 170 -16.27 -11.53 7.29
N LEU A 171 -16.28 -12.48 8.25
CA LEU A 171 -16.64 -13.89 7.98
C LEU A 171 -18.06 -14.09 7.42
N ASP A 172 -18.95 -13.12 7.61
CA ASP A 172 -20.30 -13.10 7.02
C ASP A 172 -20.34 -12.45 5.63
N GLY A 173 -19.18 -12.03 5.11
CA GLY A 173 -19.01 -11.41 3.79
C GLY A 173 -19.27 -9.90 3.76
N HIS A 174 -19.58 -9.26 4.89
CA HIS A 174 -19.79 -7.81 4.90
C HIS A 174 -18.47 -7.04 5.01
N PRO A 175 -18.27 -5.98 4.19
CA PRO A 175 -17.08 -5.14 4.30
C PRO A 175 -17.18 -4.19 5.50
N VAL A 176 -16.08 -4.06 6.24
CA VAL A 176 -15.98 -3.21 7.43
C VAL A 176 -14.74 -2.34 7.30
N LEU A 177 -14.92 -1.02 7.36
CA LEU A 177 -13.81 -0.07 7.42
C LEU A 177 -13.09 -0.18 8.76
N ILE A 178 -11.78 -0.29 8.70
CA ILE A 178 -10.85 -0.28 9.84
C ILE A 178 -9.88 0.90 9.70
N ASP A 179 -9.07 1.13 10.73
CA ASP A 179 -8.02 2.16 10.72
C ASP A 179 -8.52 3.58 10.40
N LEU A 180 -9.47 4.05 11.22
CA LEU A 180 -10.02 5.43 11.19
C LEU A 180 -8.99 6.52 11.56
N LEU A 181 -7.71 6.15 11.70
CA LEU A 181 -6.64 7.04 12.13
C LEU A 181 -6.18 7.94 10.96
N GLY A 182 -6.41 7.53 9.71
CA GLY A 182 -5.94 8.24 8.51
C GLY A 182 -6.36 9.71 8.43
N GLY A 183 -7.63 10.04 8.69
CA GLY A 183 -8.16 11.40 8.64
C GLY A 183 -7.75 12.25 9.86
N VAL A 184 -7.35 11.59 10.95
CA VAL A 184 -6.87 12.24 12.17
C VAL A 184 -5.36 12.51 12.08
N MET A 185 -4.60 11.58 11.51
CA MET A 185 -3.16 11.65 11.29
C MET A 185 -2.78 12.28 9.95
N GLU A 186 -3.78 12.56 9.10
CA GLU A 186 -3.63 13.11 7.75
C GLU A 186 -2.72 12.26 6.83
N THR A 187 -2.67 10.95 7.07
CA THR A 187 -2.00 9.96 6.21
C THR A 187 -2.90 9.54 5.05
N GLY A 188 -2.34 8.91 4.03
CA GLY A 188 -3.08 8.37 2.89
C GLY A 188 -2.20 7.46 2.03
N THR A 189 -2.82 6.50 1.35
CA THR A 189 -2.16 5.53 0.49
C THR A 189 -2.05 6.06 -0.96
N GLU A 190 -0.82 6.13 -1.50
CA GLU A 190 -0.59 6.47 -2.90
C GLU A 190 -1.31 5.47 -3.83
N GLY A 191 -1.97 5.97 -4.88
CA GLY A 191 -2.86 5.19 -5.75
C GLY A 191 -4.35 5.37 -5.46
N PHE A 192 -4.73 5.59 -4.20
CA PHE A 192 -6.13 5.82 -3.78
C PHE A 192 -6.39 7.26 -3.31
N ALA A 193 -5.34 8.01 -2.98
CA ALA A 193 -5.46 9.38 -2.51
C ALA A 193 -5.97 10.34 -3.61
N ALA A 194 -6.90 11.23 -3.25
CA ALA A 194 -7.42 12.26 -4.14
C ALA A 194 -6.34 13.24 -4.63
N PRO A 195 -6.48 13.86 -5.81
CA PRO A 195 -5.48 14.79 -6.36
C PRO A 195 -5.12 15.94 -5.42
N GLU A 196 -6.09 16.49 -4.70
CA GLU A 196 -5.85 17.55 -3.72
C GLU A 196 -5.09 17.06 -2.48
N ARG A 197 -5.24 15.77 -2.11
CA ARG A 197 -4.46 15.13 -1.04
C ARG A 197 -3.02 14.96 -1.46
N LEU A 198 -2.78 14.52 -2.70
CA LEU A 198 -1.44 14.46 -3.31
C LEU A 198 -0.79 15.85 -3.37
N ALA A 199 -1.59 16.90 -3.55
CA ALA A 199 -1.13 18.30 -3.47
C ALA A 199 -0.87 18.78 -2.02
N GLY A 200 -1.14 17.96 -1.00
CA GLY A 200 -0.88 18.24 0.42
C GLY A 200 -2.06 18.84 1.18
N SER A 201 -3.27 18.85 0.61
CA SER A 201 -4.49 19.29 1.29
C SER A 201 -4.91 18.30 2.39
N PRO A 202 -5.63 18.74 3.43
CA PRO A 202 -6.15 17.84 4.46
C PRO A 202 -7.23 16.89 3.89
N ALA A 203 -7.49 15.79 4.60
CA ALA A 203 -8.60 14.89 4.29
C ALA A 203 -9.97 15.59 4.44
N THR A 204 -10.84 15.38 3.46
CA THR A 204 -12.21 15.92 3.39
C THR A 204 -13.19 14.79 3.06
N PRO A 205 -14.51 14.96 3.30
CA PRO A 205 -15.49 13.98 2.85
C PRO A 205 -15.43 13.72 1.34
N ALA A 206 -15.17 14.76 0.54
CA ALA A 206 -15.00 14.64 -0.91
C ALA A 206 -13.73 13.86 -1.30
N SER A 207 -12.66 13.90 -0.49
CA SER A 207 -11.48 13.07 -0.74
C SER A 207 -11.76 11.60 -0.42
N ASP A 208 -12.57 11.30 0.59
CA ASP A 208 -12.96 9.91 0.91
C ASP A 208 -13.85 9.31 -0.20
N VAL A 209 -14.73 10.12 -0.81
CA VAL A 209 -15.51 9.73 -1.99
C VAL A 209 -14.62 9.33 -3.16
N TYR A 210 -13.59 10.14 -3.44
CA TYR A 210 -12.61 9.82 -4.48
C TYR A 210 -11.89 8.51 -4.17
N SER A 211 -11.43 8.32 -2.93
CA SER A 211 -10.71 7.13 -2.52
C SER A 211 -11.57 5.86 -2.59
N LEU A 212 -12.87 5.95 -2.25
CA LEU A 212 -13.81 4.84 -2.47
C LEU A 212 -13.97 4.51 -3.95
N ALA A 213 -14.11 5.51 -4.82
CA ALA A 213 -14.23 5.27 -6.25
C ALA A 213 -12.94 4.67 -6.86
N ALA A 214 -11.77 5.15 -6.41
CA ALA A 214 -10.49 4.58 -6.80
C ALA A 214 -10.37 3.13 -6.33
N LEU A 215 -10.81 2.84 -5.10
CA LEU A 215 -10.86 1.48 -4.55
C LEU A 215 -11.74 0.56 -5.41
N VAL A 216 -12.98 0.97 -5.69
CA VAL A 216 -13.90 0.14 -6.48
C VAL A 216 -13.39 -0.09 -7.89
N ARG A 217 -12.78 0.93 -8.52
CA ARG A 217 -12.13 0.79 -9.83
C ARG A 217 -10.98 -0.22 -9.83
N ASP A 218 -10.15 -0.18 -8.79
CA ASP A 218 -9.00 -1.10 -8.64
C ASP A 218 -9.45 -2.55 -8.40
N CYS A 219 -10.58 -2.72 -7.71
CA CYS A 219 -11.14 -4.04 -7.42
C CYS A 219 -11.93 -4.66 -8.58
N ALA A 220 -12.47 -3.83 -9.48
CA ALA A 220 -13.40 -4.28 -10.51
C ALA A 220 -12.73 -5.20 -11.55
N GLY A 221 -13.34 -6.36 -11.81
CA GLY A 221 -12.85 -7.30 -12.81
C GLY A 221 -13.05 -6.83 -14.25
N PRO A 222 -12.39 -7.47 -15.24
CA PRO A 222 -12.63 -7.21 -16.65
C PRO A 222 -14.12 -7.41 -17.00
N GLY A 223 -14.80 -6.33 -17.34
CA GLY A 223 -16.23 -6.34 -17.68
C GLY A 223 -17.19 -6.14 -16.50
N ALA A 224 -16.68 -5.94 -15.27
CA ALA A 224 -17.54 -5.68 -14.12
C ALA A 224 -18.22 -4.30 -14.21
N GLY A 225 -19.54 -4.26 -13.99
CA GLY A 225 -20.37 -3.06 -13.92
C GLY A 225 -20.56 -2.27 -15.22
N GLY A 226 -19.85 -2.65 -16.28
CA GLY A 226 -19.95 -2.08 -17.63
C GLY A 226 -19.90 -0.55 -17.66
N GLU A 227 -20.63 0.04 -18.61
CA GLU A 227 -20.69 1.50 -18.78
C GLU A 227 -21.36 2.23 -17.60
N GLN A 228 -22.18 1.55 -16.80
CA GLN A 228 -22.89 2.16 -15.68
C GLN A 228 -21.94 2.40 -14.50
N LEU A 229 -21.16 1.39 -14.11
CA LEU A 229 -20.14 1.54 -13.07
C LEU A 229 -19.10 2.58 -13.47
N GLU A 230 -18.60 2.55 -14.70
CA GLU A 230 -17.64 3.55 -15.20
C GLU A 230 -18.19 4.97 -15.11
N ARG A 231 -19.48 5.20 -15.40
CA ARG A 231 -20.11 6.52 -15.23
C ARG A 231 -20.19 6.94 -13.76
N ILE A 232 -20.60 6.04 -12.86
CA ILE A 232 -20.67 6.31 -11.42
C ILE A 232 -19.28 6.68 -10.89
N LEU A 233 -18.26 5.90 -11.26
CA LEU A 233 -16.89 6.11 -10.85
C LEU A 233 -16.31 7.40 -11.44
N ALA A 234 -16.61 7.73 -12.70
CA ALA A 234 -16.18 8.97 -13.33
C ALA A 234 -16.66 10.22 -12.57
N ASP A 235 -17.92 10.24 -12.13
CA ASP A 235 -18.47 11.34 -11.33
C ASP A 235 -17.73 11.49 -9.98
N ALA A 236 -17.39 10.37 -9.33
CA ALA A 236 -16.72 10.35 -8.03
C ALA A 236 -15.20 10.59 -8.12
N LEU A 237 -14.60 10.33 -9.29
CA LEU A 237 -13.18 10.53 -9.59
C LEU A 237 -12.88 11.92 -10.20
N ASP A 238 -13.84 12.84 -10.20
CA ASP A 238 -13.63 14.20 -10.72
C ASP A 238 -12.44 14.87 -9.98
N PRO A 239 -11.48 15.49 -10.70
CA PRO A 239 -10.36 16.17 -10.06
C PRO A 239 -10.79 17.37 -9.18
N ASP A 240 -11.95 17.97 -9.44
CA ASP A 240 -12.54 19.05 -8.64
C ASP A 240 -13.41 18.46 -7.51
N PRO A 241 -13.01 18.61 -6.23
CA PRO A 241 -13.73 18.03 -5.10
C PRO A 241 -15.17 18.57 -4.95
N GLU A 242 -15.46 19.77 -5.46
CA GLU A 242 -16.80 20.38 -5.38
C GLU A 242 -17.79 19.76 -6.39
N ARG A 243 -17.30 19.01 -7.38
CA ARG A 243 -18.13 18.34 -8.40
C ARG A 243 -18.48 16.90 -8.05
N ARG A 244 -17.78 16.32 -7.08
CA ARG A 244 -18.00 14.94 -6.65
C ARG A 244 -19.34 14.83 -5.94
N PRO A 245 -20.08 13.70 -6.10
CA PRO A 245 -21.27 13.44 -5.31
C PRO A 245 -20.94 13.33 -3.81
N SER A 246 -21.94 13.45 -2.95
CA SER A 246 -21.75 13.09 -1.55
C SER A 246 -21.57 11.58 -1.41
N ALA A 247 -20.92 11.13 -0.32
CA ALA A 247 -20.78 9.69 -0.04
C ALA A 247 -22.15 8.98 0.05
N ARG A 248 -23.18 9.68 0.51
CA ARG A 248 -24.55 9.19 0.58
C ARG A 248 -25.17 9.01 -0.80
N ASP A 249 -24.96 9.97 -1.69
CA ASP A 249 -25.47 9.91 -3.07
C ASP A 249 -24.73 8.83 -3.87
N LEU A 250 -23.42 8.66 -3.64
CA LEU A 250 -22.64 7.59 -4.24
C LEU A 250 -23.15 6.21 -3.77
N ALA A 251 -23.36 6.02 -2.47
CA ALA A 251 -23.91 4.77 -1.92
C ALA A 251 -25.30 4.46 -2.50
N ALA A 252 -26.17 5.47 -2.63
CA ALA A 252 -27.51 5.30 -3.18
C ALA A 252 -27.54 4.82 -4.64
N ARG A 253 -26.43 4.96 -5.38
CA ARG A 253 -26.27 4.47 -6.76
C ARG A 253 -25.75 3.03 -6.85
N ALA A 254 -25.40 2.39 -5.73
CA ALA A 254 -24.93 1.01 -5.72
C ALA A 254 -25.88 0.02 -6.42
N PRO A 255 -27.21 0.08 -6.23
CA PRO A 255 -28.14 -0.82 -6.93
C PRO A 255 -28.18 -0.64 -8.45
N GLU A 256 -27.64 0.46 -8.99
CA GLU A 256 -27.50 0.65 -10.43
C GLU A 256 -26.38 -0.22 -11.03
N VAL A 257 -25.42 -0.67 -10.20
CA VAL A 257 -24.29 -1.52 -10.61
C VAL A 257 -24.66 -3.00 -10.52
N GLY A 258 -25.31 -3.40 -9.43
CA GLY A 258 -25.69 -4.78 -9.16
C GLY A 258 -26.48 -4.90 -7.86
N GLU A 259 -26.97 -6.11 -7.57
CA GLU A 259 -27.60 -6.37 -6.27
C GLU A 259 -26.57 -6.18 -5.14
N VAL A 260 -27.01 -5.62 -4.01
CA VAL A 260 -26.16 -5.46 -2.82
C VAL A 260 -26.26 -6.73 -1.98
N GLY A 261 -25.12 -7.33 -1.65
CA GLY A 261 -25.06 -8.62 -0.96
C GLY A 261 -23.80 -8.80 -0.13
N THR A 262 -23.20 -9.97 -0.22
CA THR A 262 -21.96 -10.34 0.49
C THR A 262 -20.80 -10.44 -0.48
N ILE A 263 -19.59 -10.13 0.01
CA ILE A 263 -18.33 -10.39 -0.67
C ILE A 263 -17.86 -11.79 -0.31
N GLU A 264 -17.54 -12.61 -1.30
CA GLU A 264 -17.14 -14.00 -1.07
C GLU A 264 -15.70 -14.06 -0.55
N LEU A 265 -15.54 -14.63 0.65
CA LEU A 265 -14.22 -14.93 1.21
C LEU A 265 -13.64 -16.21 0.59
N PRO A 266 -12.43 -16.15 0.01
CA PRO A 266 -11.71 -17.35 -0.42
C PRO A 266 -11.44 -18.30 0.75
N ASP A 267 -11.14 -19.57 0.43
CA ASP A 267 -10.70 -20.52 1.45
C ASP A 267 -9.36 -20.10 2.10
N GLY A 268 -9.03 -20.74 3.22
CA GLY A 268 -7.85 -20.40 4.01
C GLY A 268 -6.52 -20.52 3.25
N ALA A 269 -6.42 -21.43 2.27
CA ALA A 269 -5.20 -21.59 1.47
C ALA A 269 -5.04 -20.44 0.47
N HIS A 270 -6.12 -20.06 -0.21
CA HIS A 270 -6.15 -18.93 -1.12
C HIS A 270 -5.92 -17.61 -0.39
N LEU A 271 -6.48 -17.44 0.82
CA LEU A 271 -6.22 -16.28 1.67
C LEU A 271 -4.75 -16.19 2.10
N ALA A 272 -4.10 -17.30 2.43
CA ALA A 272 -2.68 -17.31 2.76
C ALA A 272 -1.82 -16.86 1.56
N ALA A 273 -2.11 -17.37 0.36
CA ALA A 273 -1.46 -16.94 -0.87
C ALA A 273 -1.76 -15.47 -1.21
N GLY A 274 -3.00 -15.03 -0.99
CA GLY A 274 -3.42 -13.65 -1.14
C GLY A 274 -2.69 -12.71 -0.19
N ALA A 275 -2.44 -13.12 1.05
CA ALA A 275 -1.69 -12.34 2.03
C ALA A 275 -0.22 -12.15 1.65
N LEU A 276 0.41 -13.18 1.08
CA LEU A 276 1.76 -13.07 0.53
C LEU A 276 1.80 -12.08 -0.65
N ARG A 277 0.82 -12.16 -1.57
CA ARG A 277 0.73 -11.23 -2.71
C ARG A 277 0.43 -9.79 -2.28
N ALA A 278 -0.48 -9.60 -1.32
CA ALA A 278 -0.80 -8.29 -0.75
C ALA A 278 0.42 -7.67 -0.05
N ALA A 279 1.20 -8.49 0.68
CA ALA A 279 2.45 -8.03 1.31
C ALA A 279 3.50 -7.63 0.26
N ALA A 280 3.59 -8.36 -0.86
CA ALA A 280 4.51 -8.05 -1.96
C ALA A 280 4.09 -6.80 -2.76
N ALA A 281 2.79 -6.52 -2.89
CA ALA A 281 2.23 -5.40 -3.64
C ALA A 281 2.24 -4.06 -2.88
N THR A 282 2.96 -3.95 -1.75
CA THR A 282 2.88 -2.81 -0.84
C THR A 282 3.00 -1.45 -1.56
N PRO A 283 2.01 -0.54 -1.42
CA PRO A 283 2.05 0.80 -2.02
C PRO A 283 3.27 1.60 -1.56
N THR A 284 3.95 2.22 -2.52
CA THR A 284 5.32 2.73 -2.38
C THR A 284 5.46 4.12 -1.78
N ARG A 285 4.38 4.77 -1.28
CA ARG A 285 4.49 6.09 -0.66
C ARG A 285 3.28 6.48 0.19
N GLU A 286 3.56 7.06 1.35
CA GLU A 286 2.53 7.75 2.16
C GLU A 286 2.36 9.19 1.65
N VAL A 287 1.12 9.69 1.67
CA VAL A 287 0.77 11.05 1.27
C VAL A 287 0.57 11.92 2.53
N PRO A 288 1.60 12.65 2.99
CA PRO A 288 1.45 13.56 4.12
C PRO A 288 0.74 14.84 3.69
N SER A 289 -0.12 15.38 4.56
CA SER A 289 -0.58 16.75 4.42
C SER A 289 0.55 17.75 4.70
N ARG A 290 0.49 18.92 4.06
CA ARG A 290 1.40 20.04 4.34
C ARG A 290 0.76 21.03 5.30
N ARG A 291 0.30 20.59 6.48
CA ARG A 291 -0.14 21.54 7.52
C ARG A 291 1.06 22.21 8.18
N ARG A 292 1.28 23.49 7.86
CA ARG A 292 2.09 24.36 8.72
C ARG A 292 1.35 24.58 10.06
N PRO A 293 2.01 24.44 11.22
CA PRO A 293 1.38 24.77 12.49
C PRO A 293 1.25 26.30 12.59
N GLY A 294 0.04 26.81 12.36
CA GLY A 294 -0.30 28.21 12.61
C GLY A 294 -0.97 28.89 11.42
N GLY A 295 -2.30 29.06 11.52
CA GLY A 295 -3.07 29.81 10.53
C GLY A 295 -4.56 29.50 10.62
N SER A 296 -5.19 29.77 11.77
CA SER A 296 -6.65 29.74 11.86
C SER A 296 -7.24 30.85 10.99
N ARG A 297 -7.72 30.52 9.78
CA ARG A 297 -8.73 31.35 9.13
C ARG A 297 -10.10 30.92 9.68
N ARG A 298 -10.65 31.74 10.56
CA ARG A 298 -12.07 31.67 10.94
C ARG A 298 -12.92 31.97 9.70
N PRO A 299 -14.05 31.28 9.51
CA PRO A 299 -15.09 31.77 8.62
C PRO A 299 -15.77 32.97 9.31
N GLU A 300 -15.72 34.15 8.70
CA GLU A 300 -16.55 35.27 9.11
C GLU A 300 -18.01 34.95 8.78
N THR A 301 -18.77 34.63 9.83
CA THR A 301 -20.22 34.60 9.79
C THR A 301 -20.74 35.99 9.48
N GLY A 302 -21.41 36.13 8.34
CA GLY A 302 -22.25 37.29 8.06
C GLY A 302 -23.37 37.41 9.10
N ARG A 303 -23.46 38.58 9.73
CA ARG A 303 -24.67 39.11 10.35
C ARG A 303 -24.74 40.59 10.03
N GLY A 304 -25.92 41.00 9.60
CA GLY A 304 -26.14 42.29 8.96
C GLY A 304 -26.55 43.42 9.91
N ARG A 305 -26.80 44.55 9.24
CA ARG A 305 -27.64 45.71 9.58
C ARG A 305 -27.10 46.79 10.53
N GLY A 306 -27.08 48.00 9.95
CA GLY A 306 -27.13 49.33 10.57
C GLY A 306 -25.97 50.18 10.10
N GLY A 307 -26.09 51.33 9.45
CA GLY A 307 -27.21 52.19 9.06
C GLY A 307 -26.63 53.56 8.69
N ARG A 308 -27.16 54.16 7.60
CA ARG A 308 -27.20 55.61 7.26
C ARG A 308 -25.86 56.40 7.15
N ARG A 309 -25.63 56.99 5.95
CA ARG A 309 -25.78 58.43 5.62
C ARG A 309 -25.01 58.76 4.33
N GLY A 310 -25.72 59.21 3.28
CA GLY A 310 -25.49 60.50 2.59
C GLY A 310 -24.51 60.35 1.41
N GLY A 311 -24.79 60.71 0.16
CA GLY A 311 -25.71 61.68 -0.41
C GLY A 311 -24.88 62.71 -1.20
N HIS A 312 -24.85 62.60 -2.53
CA HIS A 312 -24.65 63.65 -3.57
C HIS A 312 -24.18 62.97 -4.89
N ARG A 313 -24.95 62.98 -6.00
CA ARG A 313 -25.08 64.04 -7.04
C ARG A 313 -23.70 64.39 -7.63
N GLN A 314 -23.37 64.21 -8.91
CA GLN A 314 -24.05 64.57 -10.16
C GLN A 314 -23.42 63.83 -11.36
N ASP A 315 -24.25 63.43 -12.32
CA ASP A 315 -24.00 63.46 -13.78
C ASP A 315 -24.66 64.77 -14.32
N PRO A 316 -24.55 65.23 -15.59
CA PRO A 316 -24.04 64.58 -16.82
C PRO A 316 -23.22 65.53 -17.75
N GLY A 317 -22.79 65.06 -18.94
CA GLY A 317 -22.49 65.99 -20.05
C GLY A 317 -21.64 65.43 -21.20
N ALA A 318 -22.30 65.00 -22.27
CA ALA A 318 -21.74 64.52 -23.53
C ALA A 318 -21.09 65.62 -24.40
N VAL A 319 -20.04 65.31 -25.18
CA VAL A 319 -19.77 65.81 -26.56
C VAL A 319 -18.75 64.87 -27.26
N ALA A 320 -19.07 64.44 -28.49
CA ALA A 320 -18.16 63.88 -29.51
C ALA A 320 -17.99 64.92 -30.66
N PRO A 321 -17.22 64.74 -31.75
CA PRO A 321 -16.26 63.70 -32.15
C PRO A 321 -14.91 64.27 -32.71
N ALA A 322 -14.08 63.38 -33.29
CA ALA A 322 -13.29 63.54 -34.53
C ALA A 322 -11.74 63.41 -34.48
N HIS A 323 -11.28 62.28 -35.05
CA HIS A 323 -10.17 62.08 -36.00
C HIS A 323 -8.71 61.98 -35.50
N GLY A 324 -8.09 60.82 -35.78
CA GLY A 324 -6.73 60.75 -36.30
C GLY A 324 -5.82 59.65 -35.74
N GLY A 325 -5.50 58.63 -36.55
CA GLY A 325 -4.33 57.74 -36.39
C GLY A 325 -4.66 56.32 -35.90
N ARG A 326 -4.83 55.34 -36.81
CA ARG A 326 -3.77 54.38 -37.24
C ARG A 326 -3.12 53.70 -36.02
N SER A 327 -3.38 52.44 -35.68
CA SER A 327 -3.00 51.25 -36.46
C SER A 327 -3.73 49.98 -35.95
N ARG A 328 -3.70 48.94 -36.79
CA ARG A 328 -4.63 47.80 -36.91
C ARG A 328 -4.24 46.54 -36.08
N PRO A 329 -5.06 45.46 -36.12
CA PRO A 329 -5.35 44.54 -35.00
C PRO A 329 -4.80 43.10 -35.15
N GLY A 330 -5.12 42.22 -34.20
CA GLY A 330 -5.15 40.76 -34.39
C GLY A 330 -5.25 40.01 -33.06
N ARG A 331 -6.43 39.82 -32.46
CA ARG A 331 -7.32 38.64 -32.61
C ARG A 331 -6.60 37.29 -32.68
N ARG A 332 -6.64 36.60 -31.53
CA ARG A 332 -7.02 35.18 -31.34
C ARG A 332 -7.20 34.38 -32.64
N ARG A 333 -6.27 33.45 -32.89
CA ARG A 333 -6.42 32.08 -33.41
C ARG A 333 -5.06 31.59 -33.91
N ALA A 334 -4.78 30.30 -33.74
CA ALA A 334 -3.61 29.55 -34.22
C ALA A 334 -2.34 29.59 -33.36
N VAL A 335 -2.29 28.73 -32.32
CA VAL A 335 -1.20 27.72 -32.16
C VAL A 335 -1.81 26.43 -31.61
N LEU A 336 -2.86 25.95 -32.30
CA LEU A 336 -3.29 24.55 -32.30
C LEU A 336 -2.81 24.00 -33.65
N ALA A 337 -1.49 23.94 -33.84
CA ALA A 337 -0.86 23.49 -35.10
C ALA A 337 0.62 23.06 -34.98
N VAL A 338 1.23 23.05 -33.78
CA VAL A 338 2.68 22.73 -33.63
C VAL A 338 2.94 21.40 -32.91
N LEU A 339 1.94 20.78 -32.27
CA LEU A 339 2.13 19.52 -31.52
C LEU A 339 1.76 18.25 -32.29
N VAL A 340 1.21 18.36 -33.50
CA VAL A 340 0.82 17.22 -34.37
C VAL A 340 1.89 16.90 -35.43
N ALA A 341 2.97 17.69 -35.54
CA ALA A 341 4.01 17.51 -36.55
C ALA A 341 5.33 16.85 -36.05
N VAL A 342 5.44 16.52 -34.75
CA VAL A 342 6.66 15.85 -34.21
C VAL A 342 6.46 14.34 -34.01
N VAL A 343 5.22 13.86 -33.92
CA VAL A 343 4.94 12.41 -33.76
C VAL A 343 4.76 11.69 -35.11
N ALA A 344 4.49 12.40 -36.20
CA ALA A 344 4.25 11.82 -37.52
C ALA A 344 5.50 11.71 -38.44
N THR A 345 6.67 12.23 -38.03
CA THR A 345 7.89 12.21 -38.86
C THR A 345 9.00 11.32 -38.29
N GLY A 346 8.84 10.78 -37.07
CA GLY A 346 9.78 9.81 -36.47
C GLY A 346 9.51 8.35 -36.83
N LEU A 347 8.30 8.03 -37.33
CA LEU A 347 7.89 6.66 -37.65
C LEU A 347 8.01 6.28 -39.14
N ALA A 348 8.61 7.14 -39.99
CA ALA A 348 8.68 6.90 -41.44
C ALA A 348 10.10 6.87 -42.05
N LEU A 349 11.18 6.87 -41.27
CA LEU A 349 12.56 6.91 -41.80
C LEU A 349 13.58 6.04 -41.04
N ALA A 350 13.15 4.93 -40.44
CA ALA A 350 14.05 3.87 -39.92
C ALA A 350 13.77 2.48 -40.52
N ALA A 351 13.06 2.45 -41.66
CA ALA A 351 12.97 1.28 -42.53
C ALA A 351 13.55 1.65 -43.90
N THR A 352 14.87 1.81 -43.97
CA THR A 352 15.71 1.57 -45.16
C THR A 352 17.15 1.94 -44.85
N ARG A 353 18.08 1.05 -45.22
CA ARG A 353 19.55 1.19 -45.23
C ARG A 353 20.32 0.64 -44.02
N GLY A 354 20.30 -0.69 -43.90
CA GLY A 354 21.56 -1.40 -43.70
C GLY A 354 22.34 -1.40 -45.02
N LEU A 355 23.53 -0.79 -45.06
CA LEU A 355 24.69 -1.20 -45.87
C LEU A 355 25.90 -0.28 -45.56
N TRP A 356 26.92 -0.85 -44.92
CA TRP A 356 28.37 -0.60 -44.99
C TRP A 356 28.94 0.84 -44.99
N TRP A 357 29.69 1.21 -43.92
CA TRP A 357 31.12 1.65 -43.92
C TRP A 357 31.56 2.03 -42.48
N PRO A 358 32.84 1.81 -42.08
CA PRO A 358 33.26 1.74 -40.69
C PRO A 358 33.89 3.02 -40.12
N GLY A 359 33.98 3.05 -38.79
CA GLY A 359 35.06 3.67 -38.02
C GLY A 359 35.01 5.18 -37.86
N GLN A 360 34.52 5.64 -36.70
CA GLN A 360 35.21 6.66 -35.90
C GLN A 360 34.65 6.67 -34.47
N ALA A 361 35.55 6.38 -33.52
CA ALA A 361 35.31 6.48 -32.09
C ALA A 361 35.17 7.95 -31.67
N GLY A 362 34.08 8.25 -30.96
CA GLY A 362 33.83 9.49 -30.22
C GLY A 362 33.22 9.11 -28.86
N PRO A 363 33.45 9.91 -27.80
CA PRO A 363 33.49 9.43 -26.44
C PRO A 363 32.13 8.89 -25.96
N GLU A 364 32.16 7.67 -25.43
CA GLU A 364 31.02 7.00 -24.80
C GLU A 364 30.41 7.90 -23.72
N ALA A 365 29.15 8.30 -23.94
CA ALA A 365 28.29 8.74 -22.87
C ALA A 365 27.98 7.52 -22.01
N VAL A 366 28.60 7.47 -20.83
CA VAL A 366 28.36 6.47 -19.79
C VAL A 366 26.85 6.38 -19.51
N PRO A 367 26.18 5.24 -19.74
CA PRO A 367 24.80 5.04 -19.31
C PRO A 367 24.77 5.02 -17.78
N GLN A 368 23.94 5.86 -17.18
CA GLN A 368 23.71 5.81 -15.73
C GLN A 368 23.01 4.49 -15.38
N VAL A 369 23.75 3.63 -14.68
CA VAL A 369 23.30 2.37 -14.09
C VAL A 369 22.17 2.66 -13.09
N PRO A 370 21.05 1.89 -13.08
CA PRO A 370 20.04 2.02 -12.04
C PRO A 370 20.65 1.65 -10.69
N ALA A 371 20.40 2.49 -9.67
CA ALA A 371 20.96 2.36 -8.34
C ALA A 371 20.74 0.94 -7.79
N THR A 372 21.85 0.25 -7.56
CA THR A 372 21.89 -1.02 -6.84
C THR A 372 21.47 -0.79 -5.39
N ALA A 373 20.72 -1.74 -4.84
CA ALA A 373 20.26 -1.74 -3.45
C ALA A 373 21.42 -1.48 -2.49
N SER A 374 21.51 -0.25 -2.01
CA SER A 374 22.39 0.14 -0.92
C SER A 374 21.58 -0.08 0.36
N ALA A 375 21.68 -1.27 0.93
CA ALA A 375 21.18 -1.56 2.27
C ALA A 375 22.14 -0.94 3.29
N GLU A 376 21.61 -0.07 4.15
CA GLU A 376 22.33 0.45 5.32
C GLU A 376 22.60 -0.69 6.33
N ALA A 377 23.69 -0.57 7.08
CA ALA A 377 24.13 -1.57 8.05
C ALA A 377 23.06 -1.84 9.11
N GLY A 378 22.38 -3.00 9.04
CA GLY A 378 21.39 -3.44 10.02
C GLY A 378 20.25 -4.33 9.50
N GLU A 379 20.13 -4.56 8.18
CA GLU A 379 19.07 -5.42 7.64
C GLU A 379 19.21 -6.90 8.02
N PRO A 380 18.10 -7.60 8.32
CA PRO A 380 18.13 -9.04 8.55
C PRO A 380 18.49 -9.77 7.25
N LEU A 381 19.51 -10.64 7.29
CA LEU A 381 20.02 -11.40 6.14
C LEU A 381 18.94 -12.21 5.40
N SER A 382 17.83 -12.55 6.06
CA SER A 382 16.67 -13.18 5.43
C SER A 382 16.02 -12.31 4.36
N GLY A 383 15.91 -11.00 4.59
CA GLY A 383 15.37 -10.05 3.61
C GLY A 383 16.26 -9.94 2.37
N VAL A 384 17.57 -9.91 2.59
CA VAL A 384 18.59 -9.88 1.52
C VAL A 384 18.50 -11.12 0.64
N VAL A 385 18.44 -12.31 1.23
CA VAL A 385 18.35 -13.57 0.50
C VAL A 385 17.06 -13.64 -0.34
N VAL A 386 15.92 -13.31 0.27
CA VAL A 386 14.61 -13.31 -0.43
C VAL A 386 14.63 -12.34 -1.60
N ALA A 387 15.16 -11.13 -1.40
CA ALA A 387 15.27 -10.13 -2.46
C ALA A 387 16.18 -10.59 -3.62
N LEU A 388 17.32 -11.22 -3.31
CA LEU A 388 18.23 -11.75 -4.34
C LEU A 388 17.62 -12.90 -5.13
N CYS A 389 16.91 -13.83 -4.46
CA CYS A 389 16.18 -14.91 -5.13
C CYS A 389 15.09 -14.35 -6.06
N ALA A 390 14.27 -13.42 -5.58
CA ALA A 390 13.21 -12.80 -6.37
C ALA A 390 13.76 -12.01 -7.57
N ALA A 391 14.84 -11.25 -7.38
CA ALA A 391 15.48 -10.49 -8.46
C ALA A 391 16.06 -11.43 -9.53
N ARG A 392 16.66 -12.55 -9.12
CA ARG A 392 17.19 -13.57 -10.03
C ARG A 392 16.08 -14.24 -10.84
N ASP A 393 14.97 -14.61 -10.20
CA ASP A 393 13.82 -15.22 -10.88
C ASP A 393 13.20 -14.26 -11.90
N ALA A 394 13.00 -13.00 -11.52
CA ALA A 394 12.48 -11.96 -12.42
C ALA A 394 13.40 -11.74 -13.64
N ALA A 395 14.73 -11.72 -13.43
CA ALA A 395 15.69 -11.58 -14.51
C ALA A 395 15.69 -12.78 -15.47
N LEU A 396 15.54 -14.00 -14.95
CA LEU A 396 15.43 -15.22 -15.77
C LEU A 396 14.12 -15.27 -16.56
N VAL A 397 13.00 -14.86 -15.96
CA VAL A 397 11.70 -14.75 -16.64
C VAL A 397 11.74 -13.70 -17.75
N ALA A 398 12.36 -12.55 -17.49
CA ALA A 398 12.51 -11.49 -18.47
C ALA A 398 13.55 -11.78 -19.55
N GLY A 399 14.42 -12.79 -19.37
CA GLY A 399 15.59 -13.02 -20.21
C GLY A 399 16.60 -11.87 -20.16
N ASP A 400 16.65 -11.12 -19.04
CA ASP A 400 17.48 -9.93 -18.88
C ASP A 400 18.85 -10.29 -18.27
N ALA A 401 19.86 -10.37 -19.13
CA ALA A 401 21.24 -10.68 -18.73
C ALA A 401 21.85 -9.63 -17.79
N GLN A 402 21.49 -8.34 -17.94
CA GLN A 402 22.05 -7.27 -17.13
C GLN A 402 21.45 -7.28 -15.73
N ALA A 403 20.13 -7.48 -15.61
CA ALA A 403 19.47 -7.67 -14.32
C ALA A 403 19.98 -8.94 -13.61
N LEU A 404 20.18 -10.03 -14.35
CA LEU A 404 20.71 -11.28 -13.80
C LEU A 404 22.13 -11.09 -13.24
N ALA A 405 23.01 -10.42 -14.01
CA ALA A 405 24.35 -10.06 -13.57
C ALA A 405 24.40 -9.09 -12.38
N ALA A 406 23.31 -8.39 -12.07
CA ALA A 406 23.22 -7.53 -10.88
C ALA A 406 23.04 -8.33 -9.58
N THR A 407 22.56 -9.58 -9.67
CA THR A 407 22.30 -10.45 -8.51
C THR A 407 23.53 -11.24 -8.05
N THR A 408 24.53 -11.39 -8.92
CA THR A 408 25.75 -12.16 -8.64
C THR A 408 27.00 -11.29 -8.66
N VAL A 409 28.07 -11.78 -8.02
CA VAL A 409 29.37 -11.11 -8.05
C VAL A 409 30.02 -11.33 -9.42
N PRO A 410 30.50 -10.29 -10.13
CA PRO A 410 31.14 -10.46 -11.44
C PRO A 410 32.32 -11.45 -11.39
N GLY A 411 32.35 -12.39 -12.34
CA GLY A 411 33.41 -13.41 -12.42
C GLY A 411 33.34 -14.50 -11.34
N SER A 412 32.30 -14.52 -10.51
CA SER A 412 32.11 -15.54 -9.48
C SER A 412 31.48 -16.84 -10.03
N PRO A 413 31.59 -17.97 -9.31
CA PRO A 413 30.91 -19.21 -9.67
C PRO A 413 29.40 -19.05 -9.88
N ALA A 414 28.73 -18.27 -9.03
CA ALA A 414 27.31 -18.00 -9.17
C ALA A 414 26.99 -17.24 -10.47
N ALA A 415 27.79 -16.22 -10.82
CA ALA A 415 27.62 -15.49 -12.07
C ALA A 415 27.84 -16.38 -13.31
N ALA A 416 28.83 -17.28 -13.27
CA ALA A 416 29.08 -18.23 -14.35
C ALA A 416 27.92 -19.24 -14.52
N ALA A 417 27.35 -19.73 -13.41
CA ALA A 417 26.21 -20.63 -13.44
C ALA A 417 24.96 -19.95 -14.03
N ASP A 418 24.70 -18.71 -13.64
CA ASP A 418 23.56 -17.94 -14.14
C ASP A 418 23.70 -17.54 -15.61
N ALA A 419 24.90 -17.13 -16.04
CA ALA A 419 25.19 -16.89 -17.44
C ALA A 419 25.00 -18.15 -18.29
N GLY A 420 25.53 -19.29 -17.83
CA GLY A 420 25.37 -20.58 -18.52
C GLY A 420 23.90 -21.03 -18.62
N LEU A 421 23.10 -20.77 -17.59
CA LEU A 421 21.66 -21.05 -17.61
C LEU A 421 20.95 -20.17 -18.65
N LEU A 422 21.23 -18.87 -18.67
CA LEU A 422 20.61 -17.94 -19.62
C LEU A 422 21.03 -18.24 -21.06
N ASP A 423 22.29 -18.59 -21.28
CA ASP A 423 22.81 -19.02 -22.59
C ASP A 423 22.11 -20.30 -23.05
N ALA A 424 21.94 -21.29 -22.17
CA ALA A 424 21.23 -22.52 -22.49
C ALA A 424 19.77 -22.27 -22.88
N LEU A 425 19.07 -21.40 -22.15
CA LEU A 425 17.70 -20.98 -22.47
C LEU A 425 17.64 -20.26 -23.84
N THR A 426 18.59 -19.36 -24.09
CA THR A 426 18.69 -18.63 -25.35
C THR A 426 18.98 -19.55 -26.53
N GLN A 427 19.92 -20.50 -26.38
CA GLN A 427 20.24 -21.49 -27.42
C GLN A 427 19.07 -22.44 -27.70
N ALA A 428 18.31 -22.80 -26.67
CA ALA A 428 17.11 -23.62 -26.81
C ALA A 428 15.90 -22.83 -27.35
N GLY A 429 16.00 -21.50 -27.47
CA GLY A 429 14.87 -20.64 -27.80
C GLY A 429 13.73 -20.72 -26.79
N GLU A 430 14.05 -21.04 -25.53
CA GLU A 430 13.08 -21.21 -24.45
C GLU A 430 12.94 -19.92 -23.63
N GLN A 431 11.72 -19.45 -23.47
CA GLN A 431 11.36 -18.42 -22.50
C GLN A 431 10.85 -19.06 -21.21
N VAL A 432 11.28 -18.50 -20.08
CA VAL A 432 10.88 -18.95 -18.74
C VAL A 432 9.62 -18.20 -18.31
N GLY A 433 8.58 -18.93 -17.94
CA GLY A 433 7.39 -18.36 -17.29
C GLY A 433 7.19 -18.94 -15.90
N ASP A 434 6.47 -18.21 -15.05
CA ASP A 434 6.00 -18.67 -13.74
C ASP A 434 7.11 -19.20 -12.81
N LEU A 435 8.35 -18.73 -12.97
CA LEU A 435 9.46 -19.12 -12.12
C LEU A 435 9.33 -18.40 -10.77
N HIS A 436 9.19 -19.19 -9.71
CA HIS A 436 9.19 -18.68 -8.34
C HIS A 436 10.00 -19.59 -7.43
N THR A 437 10.99 -19.01 -6.76
CA THR A 437 11.81 -19.63 -5.72
C THR A 437 11.36 -19.11 -4.36
N SER A 438 10.80 -20.00 -3.55
CA SER A 438 10.41 -19.69 -2.17
C SER A 438 11.56 -20.01 -1.21
N VAL A 439 11.75 -19.15 -0.20
CA VAL A 439 12.75 -19.32 0.85
C VAL A 439 12.02 -19.45 2.19
N SER A 440 12.18 -20.59 2.85
CA SER A 440 11.45 -20.92 4.08
C SER A 440 12.28 -20.78 5.35
N GLN A 441 13.60 -20.94 5.24
CA GLN A 441 14.53 -20.81 6.37
C GLN A 441 15.83 -20.15 5.90
N VAL A 442 16.33 -19.19 6.69
CA VAL A 442 17.63 -18.56 6.49
C VAL A 442 18.37 -18.57 7.82
N GLN A 443 19.56 -19.18 7.83
CA GLN A 443 20.40 -19.28 9.01
C GLN A 443 21.83 -18.87 8.66
N ALA A 444 22.41 -17.92 9.39
CA ALA A 444 23.82 -17.58 9.24
C ALA A 444 24.69 -18.81 9.61
N VAL A 445 25.68 -19.09 8.77
CA VAL A 445 26.66 -20.16 8.98
C VAL A 445 28.07 -19.61 8.84
N THR A 446 29.06 -20.36 9.31
CA THR A 446 30.46 -20.00 9.13
C THR A 446 30.80 -19.97 7.64
N VAL A 447 31.48 -18.89 7.21
CA VAL A 447 31.93 -18.74 5.83
C VAL A 447 32.97 -19.83 5.53
N PRO A 448 32.82 -20.59 4.43
CA PRO A 448 33.84 -21.55 4.02
C PRO A 448 35.22 -20.89 3.91
N PRO A 449 36.31 -21.53 4.38
CA PRO A 449 37.64 -20.89 4.45
C PRO A 449 38.18 -20.42 3.11
N ASP A 450 37.91 -21.18 2.05
CA ASP A 450 38.26 -20.83 0.67
C ASP A 450 37.46 -19.60 0.19
N ALA A 451 36.15 -19.55 0.47
CA ALA A 451 35.31 -18.40 0.17
C ALA A 451 35.74 -17.14 0.95
N ALA A 452 36.14 -17.29 2.21
CA ALA A 452 36.65 -16.19 3.02
C ALA A 452 37.99 -15.63 2.50
N ALA A 453 38.83 -16.50 1.90
CA ALA A 453 40.08 -16.08 1.27
C ALA A 453 39.84 -15.37 -0.07
N THR A 454 38.84 -15.79 -0.85
CA THR A 454 38.50 -15.20 -2.15
C THR A 454 37.67 -13.92 -2.04
N TRP A 455 36.75 -13.83 -1.07
CA TRP A 455 35.86 -12.70 -0.89
C TRP A 455 35.94 -12.15 0.55
N PRO A 456 36.83 -11.17 0.80
CA PRO A 456 36.95 -10.53 2.10
C PRO A 456 35.64 -9.86 2.52
N GLY A 457 35.17 -10.15 3.74
CA GLY A 457 33.91 -9.62 4.26
C GLY A 457 32.66 -10.35 3.79
N ALA A 458 32.79 -11.49 3.11
CA ALA A 458 31.65 -12.32 2.75
C ALA A 458 30.91 -12.85 3.99
N VAL A 459 29.62 -13.10 3.81
CA VAL A 459 28.73 -13.72 4.79
C VAL A 459 28.16 -14.99 4.18
N ALA A 460 28.11 -16.09 4.92
CA ALA A 460 27.51 -17.33 4.47
C ALA A 460 26.18 -17.59 5.18
N VAL A 461 25.18 -17.99 4.40
CA VAL A 461 23.85 -18.31 4.91
C VAL A 461 23.40 -19.66 4.37
N ARG A 462 22.94 -20.54 5.26
CA ARG A 462 22.21 -21.75 4.90
C ARG A 462 20.76 -21.35 4.63
N VAL A 463 20.27 -21.74 3.47
CA VAL A 463 18.96 -21.38 2.96
C VAL A 463 18.21 -22.64 2.56
N THR A 464 17.01 -22.82 3.12
CA THR A 464 16.07 -23.84 2.66
C THR A 464 15.16 -23.21 1.62
N GLN A 465 15.33 -23.60 0.36
CA GLN A 465 14.59 -23.07 -0.77
C GLN A 465 13.83 -24.16 -1.53
N ALA A 466 12.64 -23.84 -2.03
CA ALA A 466 11.86 -24.68 -2.93
C ALA A 466 11.51 -23.87 -4.19
N GLN A 467 11.27 -24.54 -5.30
CA GLN A 467 10.86 -23.89 -6.53
C GLN A 467 9.52 -24.43 -6.97
N ASP A 468 8.58 -23.55 -7.24
CA ASP A 468 7.26 -23.94 -7.74
C ASP A 468 7.36 -24.49 -9.18
N PRO A 469 6.30 -25.18 -9.67
CA PRO A 469 6.24 -25.53 -11.08
C PRO A 469 6.38 -24.27 -11.93
N SER A 470 7.22 -24.32 -12.96
CA SER A 470 7.42 -23.21 -13.89
C SER A 470 7.16 -23.65 -15.32
N THR A 471 7.05 -22.72 -16.25
CA THR A 471 6.81 -23.01 -17.66
C THR A 471 8.07 -22.72 -18.49
N ARG A 472 8.26 -23.49 -19.56
CA ARG A 472 9.23 -23.23 -20.62
C ARG A 472 8.48 -23.18 -21.93
N THR A 473 8.54 -22.05 -22.60
CA THR A 473 7.85 -21.82 -23.88
C THR A 473 8.88 -21.71 -24.97
N SER A 474 8.83 -22.60 -25.95
CA SER A 474 9.62 -22.54 -27.18
C SER A 474 8.70 -22.46 -28.40
N GLN A 475 9.28 -22.50 -29.60
CA GLN A 475 8.52 -22.57 -30.86
C GLN A 475 7.69 -23.86 -30.99
N ASP A 476 8.07 -24.93 -30.28
CA ASP A 476 7.39 -26.23 -30.31
C ASP A 476 6.24 -26.33 -29.29
N GLY A 477 6.01 -25.26 -28.52
CA GLY A 477 4.94 -25.16 -27.52
C GLY A 477 5.44 -24.89 -26.10
N THR A 478 4.52 -24.94 -25.14
CA THR A 478 4.80 -24.71 -23.73
C THR A 478 4.85 -26.03 -22.97
N ARG A 479 5.93 -26.27 -22.24
CA ARG A 479 6.09 -27.41 -21.32
C ARG A 479 6.20 -26.94 -19.88
N THR A 480 5.64 -27.72 -18.96
CA THR A 480 5.79 -27.48 -17.52
C THR A 480 7.07 -28.13 -17.00
N VAL A 481 7.86 -27.36 -16.26
CA VAL A 481 8.97 -27.84 -15.43
C VAL A 481 8.38 -28.15 -14.05
N PRO A 482 8.51 -29.39 -13.55
CA PRO A 482 7.94 -29.77 -12.27
C PRO A 482 8.56 -28.99 -11.12
N ALA A 483 7.80 -28.84 -10.03
CA ALA A 483 8.28 -28.23 -8.80
C ALA A 483 9.56 -28.92 -8.31
N GLN A 484 10.50 -28.13 -7.80
CA GLN A 484 11.65 -28.63 -7.06
C GLN A 484 11.33 -28.55 -5.58
N GLY A 485 11.30 -29.71 -4.92
CA GLY A 485 11.07 -29.79 -3.48
C GLY A 485 12.12 -29.01 -2.68
N ALA A 486 11.79 -28.73 -1.41
CA ALA A 486 12.66 -28.00 -0.51
C ALA A 486 14.06 -28.64 -0.44
N ARG A 487 15.09 -27.83 -0.68
CA ARG A 487 16.50 -28.21 -0.59
C ARG A 487 17.28 -27.16 0.17
N ASP A 488 18.27 -27.63 0.91
CA ASP A 488 19.20 -26.77 1.60
C ASP A 488 20.39 -26.44 0.69
N VAL A 489 20.73 -25.16 0.62
CA VAL A 489 21.95 -24.66 -0.01
C VAL A 489 22.67 -23.70 0.93
N VAL A 490 23.97 -23.51 0.71
CA VAL A 490 24.74 -22.46 1.38
C VAL A 490 25.04 -21.38 0.33
N LEU A 491 24.54 -20.17 0.56
CA LEU A 491 24.85 -19.00 -0.26
C LEU A 491 26.02 -18.24 0.38
N VAL A 492 27.02 -17.92 -0.43
CA VAL A 492 28.09 -16.98 -0.06
C VAL A 492 27.73 -15.62 -0.63
N LEU A 493 27.52 -14.65 0.26
CA LEU A 493 27.06 -13.30 -0.05
C LEU A 493 28.18 -12.30 0.18
N VAL A 494 28.36 -11.36 -0.76
CA VAL A 494 29.31 -10.25 -0.62
C VAL A 494 28.53 -8.95 -0.41
N PRO A 495 28.84 -8.15 0.63
CA PRO A 495 28.15 -6.89 0.91
C PRO A 495 28.61 -5.75 -0.01
N GLY A 496 27.70 -4.78 -0.24
CA GLY A 496 27.99 -3.49 -0.87
C GLY A 496 28.03 -3.46 -2.40
N PRO A 497 26.91 -3.59 -3.13
CA PRO A 497 25.58 -4.07 -2.76
C PRO A 497 25.57 -5.59 -2.53
N TRP A 498 24.56 -6.12 -1.83
CA TRP A 498 24.46 -7.57 -1.61
C TRP A 498 24.37 -8.34 -2.94
N ARG A 499 25.27 -9.31 -3.12
CA ARG A 499 25.33 -10.17 -4.31
C ARG A 499 25.73 -11.59 -3.92
N VAL A 500 25.26 -12.57 -4.68
CA VAL A 500 25.65 -13.98 -4.52
C VAL A 500 26.98 -14.22 -5.25
N ALA A 501 27.99 -14.65 -4.51
CA ALA A 501 29.27 -15.07 -5.08
C ALA A 501 29.28 -16.58 -5.40
N ASP A 502 28.68 -17.39 -4.54
CA ASP A 502 28.74 -18.85 -4.68
C ASP A 502 27.48 -19.51 -4.08
N VAL A 503 27.11 -20.67 -4.64
CA VAL A 503 25.97 -21.49 -4.22
C VAL A 503 26.46 -22.92 -4.03
N ARG A 504 26.50 -23.38 -2.78
CA ARG A 504 27.03 -24.70 -2.42
C ARG A 504 25.94 -25.63 -1.92
N ALA A 505 26.13 -26.94 -2.14
CA ALA A 505 25.26 -27.94 -1.55
C ALA A 505 25.43 -27.94 -0.02
N ALA A 506 24.32 -28.10 0.70
CA ALA A 506 24.33 -28.14 2.15
C ALA A 506 24.88 -29.48 2.69
N GLY A 507 26.19 -29.69 2.55
CA GLY A 507 26.88 -30.90 2.99
C GLY A 507 28.35 -30.98 2.59
N SER A 508 28.86 -30.01 1.82
CA SER A 508 30.27 -29.89 1.42
C SER A 508 31.05 -28.93 2.32
#